data_AF-A0A952FJ66-F1
#
_entry.id   AF-A0A952FJ66-F1
#
_cell.length_a   1.000
_cell.length_b   1.000
_cell.length_c   1.000
_cell.angle_alpha   90.00
_cell.angle_beta   90.00
_cell.angle_gamma   90.00
#
_symmetry.space_group_name_H-M   'P 1'
#
loop_
_entity.id
_entity.type
_entity.pdbx_description
1 polymer ?
#
loop_
_entity_poly.entity_id
_entity_poly.type
_entity_poly.pdbx_seq_one_letter_code
_entity_poly.pdbx_strand_id
1 'polypeptide(L)'
;FSALDFDDHNKVEQAVEMAGCTRQYPDDAALCVALGSNPWAGGFVYVVGHAPGPPPVAHRTGDHDLSLSTRLRVDVALRGRRYAWIAPFEPEPATAVNVVRGRLTGFALDDDGAVLPRPVRDFRGWLWQGGPCTDGGKDVATCARRAFFSVRLPVEVLHEDVVASPHPAWPPADMNRIDVRAQWLAPGDGAPLFDSARAGATAPFSLSDLSAQLLPGETLQLRRIDGRTSAPLATIKGAPPPAEPASSWMPQAVNDFLGYAVRGLLRRLPIEDEDVPIEDTETIRTAAGSYELHGYGDERSANRALAQVATRVSWFVVAMLVALALAWGAIEST
;
A
#
# COMPACT_ATOMS: atom_id res chain seq x y z
N PHE A 1 18.65 -6.09 -13.02
CA PHE A 1 19.14 -4.88 -12.33
C PHE A 1 20.51 -5.20 -11.74
N SER A 2 21.56 -4.51 -12.16
CA SER A 2 22.81 -4.44 -11.39
C SER A 2 22.46 -4.07 -9.95
N ALA A 3 23.13 -4.67 -8.96
CA ALA A 3 22.81 -4.48 -7.53
C ALA A 3 22.48 -3.02 -7.27
N LEU A 4 21.21 -2.73 -6.95
CA LEU A 4 20.73 -1.37 -6.71
C LEU A 4 21.61 -0.80 -5.59
N ASP A 5 22.25 0.33 -5.81
CA ASP A 5 22.95 1.04 -4.74
C ASP A 5 21.87 1.77 -3.92
N PHE A 6 21.67 1.32 -2.68
CA PHE A 6 20.61 1.81 -1.79
C PHE A 6 21.05 3.07 -1.04
N ASP A 7 21.90 3.88 -1.68
CA ASP A 7 22.47 5.13 -1.20
C ASP A 7 21.78 6.38 -1.79
N ASP A 8 20.80 6.18 -2.66
CA ASP A 8 19.99 7.23 -3.28
C ASP A 8 18.53 7.07 -2.87
N HIS A 9 18.02 8.04 -2.12
CA HIS A 9 16.64 8.06 -1.61
C HIS A 9 15.59 7.75 -2.68
N ASN A 10 15.66 8.38 -3.86
CA ASN A 10 14.64 8.26 -4.89
C ASN A 10 14.68 6.87 -5.54
N LYS A 11 15.87 6.30 -5.73
CA LYS A 11 15.99 4.93 -6.26
C LYS A 11 15.41 3.90 -5.28
N VAL A 12 15.61 4.12 -3.99
CA VAL A 12 15.06 3.24 -2.96
C VAL A 12 13.53 3.36 -2.92
N GLU A 13 12.98 4.57 -2.93
CA GLU A 13 11.52 4.77 -2.97
C GLU A 13 10.90 4.10 -4.20
N GLN A 14 11.47 4.31 -5.39
CA GLN A 14 10.99 3.65 -6.61
C GLN A 14 11.05 2.12 -6.50
N ALA A 15 12.12 1.56 -5.91
CA ALA A 15 12.24 0.12 -5.74
C ALA A 15 11.18 -0.44 -4.78
N VAL A 16 10.86 0.28 -3.70
CA VAL A 16 9.80 -0.08 -2.74
C VAL A 16 8.42 -0.05 -3.42
N GLU A 17 8.13 1.00 -4.19
CA GLU A 17 6.88 1.13 -4.93
C GLU A 17 6.69 -0.02 -5.93
N MET A 18 7.74 -0.34 -6.71
CA MET A 18 7.72 -1.45 -7.67
C MET A 18 7.58 -2.81 -6.99
N ALA A 19 8.14 -2.99 -5.80
CA ALA A 19 8.06 -4.23 -5.05
C ALA A 19 6.70 -4.44 -4.37
N GLY A 20 5.94 -3.37 -4.11
CA GLY A 20 4.61 -3.46 -3.49
C GLY A 20 4.61 -4.07 -2.07
N CYS A 21 5.75 -4.00 -1.37
CA CYS A 21 6.03 -4.67 -0.09
C CYS A 21 5.70 -3.81 1.14
N THR A 22 5.40 -2.53 0.96
CA THR A 22 5.21 -1.57 2.04
C THR A 22 4.11 -2.01 2.99
N ARG A 23 4.33 -1.91 4.29
CA ARG A 23 3.30 -2.01 5.33
C ARG A 23 3.24 -0.69 6.06
N GLN A 24 2.04 -0.13 6.19
CA GLN A 24 1.79 1.11 6.91
C GLN A 24 1.54 0.79 8.38
N TYR A 25 2.08 1.63 9.26
CA TYR A 25 1.88 1.57 10.69
C TYR A 25 1.21 2.87 11.15
N PRO A 26 0.76 2.98 12.41
CA PRO A 26 0.31 4.25 12.98
C PRO A 26 1.33 5.40 12.81
N ASP A 27 0.94 6.64 13.09
CA ASP A 27 1.87 7.79 13.12
C ASP A 27 2.64 8.04 11.80
N ASP A 28 2.08 7.69 10.64
CA ASP A 28 2.72 7.84 9.32
C ASP A 28 4.08 7.12 9.19
N ALA A 29 4.24 6.00 9.90
CA ALA A 29 5.40 5.12 9.73
C ALA A 29 5.12 4.03 8.70
N ALA A 30 6.14 3.60 7.96
CA ALA A 30 6.02 2.45 7.06
C ALA A 30 7.31 1.65 7.00
N LEU A 31 7.18 0.37 6.63
CA LEU A 31 8.30 -0.55 6.45
C LEU A 31 8.04 -1.46 5.25
N CYS A 32 9.03 -1.63 4.40
CA CYS A 32 9.12 -2.70 3.41
C CYS A 32 10.32 -3.58 3.74
N VAL A 33 10.11 -4.89 3.69
CA VAL A 33 11.17 -5.89 3.71
C VAL A 33 11.11 -6.65 2.40
N ALA A 34 12.24 -6.72 1.70
CA ALA A 34 12.33 -7.36 0.39
C ALA A 34 13.63 -8.14 0.24
N LEU A 35 13.64 -9.10 -0.68
CA LEU A 35 14.83 -9.85 -1.03
C LEU A 35 15.39 -9.35 -2.37
N GLY A 36 16.72 -9.25 -2.48
CA GLY A 36 17.36 -8.89 -3.74
C GLY A 36 16.97 -9.85 -4.86
N SER A 37 16.69 -9.37 -6.07
CA SER A 37 16.22 -10.23 -7.17
C SER A 37 17.30 -11.11 -7.80
N ASN A 38 18.58 -10.79 -7.58
CA ASN A 38 19.71 -11.56 -8.10
C ASN A 38 20.41 -12.33 -6.96
N PRO A 39 20.38 -13.67 -6.94
CA PRO A 39 21.06 -14.46 -5.92
C PRO A 39 22.57 -14.20 -5.91
N TRP A 40 23.18 -14.09 -7.09
CA TRP A 40 24.64 -13.91 -7.26
C TRP A 40 25.15 -12.54 -6.81
N ALA A 41 24.24 -11.60 -6.57
CA ALA A 41 24.60 -10.32 -5.97
C ALA A 41 24.76 -10.39 -4.45
N GLY A 42 24.74 -11.59 -3.84
CA GLY A 42 25.02 -11.81 -2.41
C GLY A 42 23.81 -12.22 -1.58
N GLY A 43 22.62 -12.39 -2.18
CA GLY A 43 21.43 -12.87 -1.48
C GLY A 43 20.95 -11.98 -0.34
N PHE A 44 21.07 -10.65 -0.50
CA PHE A 44 20.78 -9.70 0.56
C PHE A 44 19.28 -9.53 0.85
N VAL A 45 18.98 -9.32 2.13
CA VAL A 45 17.69 -8.80 2.60
C VAL A 45 17.78 -7.28 2.68
N TYR A 46 16.77 -6.60 2.14
CA TYR A 46 16.64 -5.15 2.17
C TYR A 46 15.52 -4.77 3.12
N VAL A 47 15.80 -3.83 4.02
CA VAL A 47 14.84 -3.26 4.95
C VAL A 47 14.82 -1.76 4.72
N VAL A 48 13.67 -1.27 4.29
CA VAL A 48 13.46 0.13 3.96
C VAL A 48 12.27 0.62 4.76
N GLY A 49 12.38 1.77 5.40
CA GLY A 49 11.26 2.31 6.16
C GLY A 49 11.37 3.80 6.37
N HIS A 50 10.29 4.35 6.90
CA HIS A 50 10.26 5.71 7.39
C HIS A 50 9.41 5.81 8.64
N ALA A 51 9.74 6.78 9.47
CA ALA A 51 8.94 7.16 10.63
C ALA A 51 9.21 8.64 10.98
N PRO A 52 8.27 9.34 11.63
CA PRO A 52 8.55 10.63 12.21
C PRO A 52 9.49 10.49 13.41
N GLY A 53 10.45 11.40 13.55
CA GLY A 53 11.32 11.45 14.73
C GLY A 53 12.09 12.76 14.84
N PRO A 54 12.74 13.02 15.98
CA PRO A 54 13.56 14.21 16.18
C PRO A 54 14.80 14.20 15.26
N PRO A 55 15.56 15.32 15.17
CA PRO A 55 16.86 15.33 14.53
C PRO A 55 17.77 14.19 15.04
N PRO A 56 18.36 13.37 14.16
CA PRO A 56 19.17 12.24 14.60
C PRO A 56 20.46 12.73 15.28
N VAL A 57 20.81 12.07 16.37
CA VAL A 57 22.04 12.35 17.12
C VAL A 57 23.17 11.51 16.55
N ALA A 58 24.22 12.19 16.11
CA ALA A 58 25.40 11.57 15.51
C ALA A 58 26.18 10.71 16.50
N HIS A 59 26.58 9.52 16.06
CA HIS A 59 27.66 8.76 16.66
C HIS A 59 29.00 9.40 16.32
N ARG A 60 29.88 9.57 17.32
CA ARG A 60 31.22 10.12 17.11
C ARG A 60 32.22 8.99 16.97
N THR A 61 33.16 9.17 16.06
CA THR A 61 34.28 8.24 15.90
C THR A 61 35.04 8.10 17.23
N GLY A 62 35.17 6.88 17.72
CA GLY A 62 35.81 6.57 19.00
C GLY A 62 34.85 6.36 20.16
N ASP A 63 33.56 6.68 20.02
CA ASP A 63 32.56 6.35 21.04
C ASP A 63 32.28 4.85 21.04
N HIS A 64 32.59 4.18 22.15
CA HIS A 64 32.33 2.76 22.35
C HIS A 64 30.88 2.45 22.74
N ASP A 65 30.20 3.44 23.33
CA ASP A 65 28.79 3.31 23.70
C ASP A 65 27.89 3.82 22.57
N LEU A 66 27.33 2.87 21.81
CA LEU A 66 26.43 3.19 20.70
C LEU A 66 25.08 3.74 21.19
N SER A 67 24.72 3.54 22.46
CA SER A 67 23.45 4.01 23.02
C SER A 67 23.35 5.53 23.03
N LEU A 68 24.48 6.25 23.00
CA LEU A 68 24.54 7.71 22.99
C LEU A 68 24.09 8.35 21.65
N SER A 69 23.87 7.53 20.62
CA SER A 69 23.51 7.96 19.27
C SER A 69 22.14 7.46 18.84
N THR A 70 21.57 8.14 17.84
CA THR A 70 20.44 7.59 17.08
C THR A 70 20.93 6.38 16.30
N ARG A 71 20.21 5.27 16.39
CA ARG A 71 20.65 3.98 15.82
C ARG A 71 19.48 3.17 15.30
N LEU A 72 19.75 2.32 14.32
CA LEU A 72 18.80 1.31 13.83
C LEU A 72 19.23 -0.06 14.37
N ARG A 73 18.31 -0.78 15.02
CA ARG A 73 18.48 -2.19 15.36
C ARG A 73 17.67 -3.03 14.38
N VAL A 74 18.28 -4.10 13.87
CA VAL A 74 17.61 -5.05 12.99
C VAL A 74 17.91 -6.46 13.44
N ASP A 75 16.87 -7.24 13.70
CA ASP A 75 16.95 -8.65 14.06
C ASP A 75 16.32 -9.47 12.92
N VAL A 76 16.98 -10.55 12.50
CA VAL A 76 16.52 -11.47 11.45
C VAL A 76 16.57 -12.89 11.98
N ALA A 77 15.46 -13.63 11.83
CA ALA A 77 15.41 -15.05 12.11
C ALA A 77 15.08 -15.85 10.84
N LEU A 78 15.91 -16.85 10.54
CA LEU A 78 15.74 -17.71 9.37
C LEU A 78 16.38 -19.08 9.62
N ARG A 79 15.65 -20.17 9.33
CA ARG A 79 16.15 -21.56 9.43
C ARG A 79 16.77 -21.91 10.78
N GLY A 80 16.19 -21.39 11.87
CA GLY A 80 16.66 -21.61 13.24
C GLY A 80 17.92 -20.80 13.61
N ARG A 81 18.48 -20.01 12.69
CA ARG A 81 19.54 -19.04 12.98
C ARG A 81 18.94 -17.66 13.27
N ARG A 82 19.60 -16.92 14.16
CA ARG A 82 19.27 -15.53 14.46
C ARG A 82 20.48 -14.66 14.13
N TYR A 83 20.21 -13.51 13.54
CA TYR A 83 21.19 -12.49 13.24
C TYR A 83 20.67 -11.18 13.82
N ALA A 84 21.53 -10.40 14.45
CA ALA A 84 21.15 -9.11 14.98
C ALA A 84 22.24 -8.10 14.70
N TRP A 85 21.82 -6.89 14.32
CA TRP A 85 22.72 -5.78 14.05
C TRP A 85 22.22 -4.51 14.73
N ILE A 86 23.17 -3.67 15.14
CA ILE A 86 22.91 -2.31 15.57
C ILE A 86 23.76 -1.35 14.73
N ALA A 87 23.12 -0.33 14.16
CA ALA A 87 23.72 0.57 13.20
C ALA A 87 23.57 2.02 13.67
N PRO A 88 24.58 2.60 14.35
CA PRO A 88 24.60 4.01 14.71
C PRO A 88 24.56 4.93 13.49
N PHE A 89 23.97 6.10 13.66
CA PHE A 89 23.92 7.16 12.66
C PHE A 89 25.23 7.94 12.61
N GLU A 90 25.90 7.89 11.46
CA GLU A 90 27.13 8.64 11.17
C GLU A 90 26.82 9.71 10.11
N PRO A 91 26.76 11.00 10.47
CA PRO A 91 26.38 12.05 9.52
C PRO A 91 27.42 12.20 8.41
N GLU A 92 26.95 12.41 7.19
CA GLU A 92 27.79 12.93 6.12
C GLU A 92 27.76 14.46 6.13
N PRO A 93 28.86 15.13 5.70
CA PRO A 93 28.87 16.59 5.58
C PRO A 93 27.70 17.03 4.70
N ALA A 94 26.83 17.88 5.27
CA ALA A 94 25.57 18.25 4.64
C ALA A 94 25.80 18.95 3.30
N THR A 95 25.12 18.47 2.25
CA THR A 95 25.12 19.10 0.92
C THR A 95 23.99 20.12 0.75
N ALA A 96 22.97 20.12 1.62
CA ALA A 96 21.81 21.01 1.53
C ALA A 96 21.37 21.50 2.92
N VAL A 97 20.87 22.73 2.97
CA VAL A 97 20.34 23.35 4.19
C VAL A 97 19.03 22.65 4.57
N ASN A 98 18.96 22.07 5.77
CA ASN A 98 17.80 21.35 6.34
C ASN A 98 17.56 19.90 5.85
N VAL A 99 18.53 19.27 5.20
CA VAL A 99 18.50 17.82 4.96
C VAL A 99 19.66 17.18 5.71
N VAL A 100 19.33 16.30 6.65
CA VAL A 100 20.30 15.47 7.33
C VAL A 100 20.43 14.17 6.54
N ARG A 101 21.66 13.81 6.19
CA ARG A 101 22.00 12.54 5.54
C ARG A 101 23.18 11.93 6.25
N GLY A 102 23.18 10.62 6.40
CA GLY A 102 24.30 9.89 6.98
C GLY A 102 24.21 8.40 6.77
N ARG A 103 25.28 7.73 7.12
CA ARG A 103 25.41 6.28 7.04
C ARG A 103 24.86 5.64 8.30
N LEU A 104 24.38 4.41 8.14
CA LEU A 104 24.07 3.49 9.23
C LEU A 104 25.09 2.36 9.14
N THR A 105 26.16 2.47 9.93
CA THR A 105 27.28 1.51 9.92
C THR A 105 26.95 0.36 10.87
N GLY A 106 26.65 -0.82 10.34
CA GLY A 106 26.15 -1.95 11.15
C GLY A 106 27.23 -2.73 11.90
N PHE A 107 27.01 -2.96 13.19
CA PHE A 107 27.77 -3.86 14.05
C PHE A 107 26.89 -5.06 14.39
N ALA A 108 27.44 -6.26 14.29
CA ALA A 108 26.72 -7.47 14.70
C ALA A 108 26.62 -7.53 16.24
N LEU A 109 25.52 -8.07 16.72
CA LEU A 109 25.34 -8.43 18.13
C LEU A 109 25.61 -9.93 18.30
N ASP A 110 26.23 -10.31 19.39
CA ASP A 110 26.31 -11.71 19.80
C ASP A 110 25.00 -12.21 20.45
N ASP A 111 24.98 -13.48 20.86
CA ASP A 111 23.79 -14.11 21.46
C ASP A 111 23.38 -13.47 22.80
N ASP A 112 24.33 -12.85 23.51
CA ASP A 112 24.09 -12.11 24.76
C ASP A 112 23.65 -10.66 24.50
N GLY A 113 23.62 -10.24 23.23
CA GLY A 113 23.24 -8.90 22.79
C GLY A 113 24.38 -7.87 22.88
N ALA A 114 25.62 -8.29 23.13
CA ALA A 114 26.77 -7.41 23.15
C ALA A 114 27.25 -7.08 21.74
N VAL A 115 27.72 -5.83 21.57
CA VAL A 115 28.15 -5.31 20.26
C VAL A 115 29.53 -5.83 19.92
N LEU A 116 29.67 -6.47 18.76
CA LEU A 116 30.97 -6.87 18.25
C LEU A 116 31.80 -5.65 17.83
N PRO A 117 33.13 -5.65 18.04
CA PRO A 117 33.96 -4.44 17.96
C PRO A 117 34.21 -3.93 16.53
N ARG A 118 33.88 -4.70 15.50
CA ARG A 118 34.13 -4.34 14.10
C ARG A 118 32.82 -4.23 13.31
N PRO A 119 32.68 -3.20 12.46
CA PRO A 119 31.52 -3.10 11.60
C PRO A 119 31.52 -4.22 10.55
N VAL A 120 30.32 -4.68 10.21
CA VAL A 120 30.11 -5.73 9.22
C VAL A 120 30.20 -5.12 7.82
N ARG A 121 31.25 -5.49 7.07
CA ARG A 121 31.57 -4.90 5.76
C ARG A 121 30.39 -4.88 4.77
N ASP A 122 29.61 -5.95 4.75
CA ASP A 122 28.55 -6.14 3.77
C ASP A 122 27.20 -5.60 4.23
N PHE A 123 27.08 -5.22 5.51
CA PHE A 123 26.00 -4.39 6.02
C PHE A 123 26.20 -2.97 5.48
N ARG A 124 25.20 -2.44 4.79
CA ARG A 124 25.22 -1.06 4.30
C ARG A 124 23.90 -0.41 4.58
N GLY A 125 23.94 0.80 5.12
CA GLY A 125 22.72 1.52 5.46
C GLY A 125 22.87 3.01 5.37
N TRP A 126 21.73 3.67 5.19
CA TRP A 126 21.61 5.10 5.04
C TRP A 126 20.37 5.61 5.74
N LEU A 127 20.47 6.84 6.26
CA LEU A 127 19.37 7.58 6.85
C LEU A 127 19.34 8.99 6.25
N TRP A 128 18.15 9.42 5.88
CA TRP A 128 17.84 10.77 5.44
C TRP A 128 16.72 11.32 6.31
N GLN A 129 16.81 12.58 6.67
CA GLN A 129 15.72 13.29 7.32
C GLN A 129 15.64 14.70 6.78
N GLY A 130 14.43 15.13 6.46
CA GLY A 130 14.18 16.45 5.89
C GLY A 130 12.69 16.70 5.72
N GLY A 131 12.34 17.70 4.90
CA GLY A 131 10.95 18.09 4.70
C GLY A 131 10.37 18.88 5.88
N PRO A 132 9.08 19.22 5.86
CA PRO A 132 8.45 20.02 6.91
C PRO A 132 8.35 19.27 8.24
N CYS A 133 8.18 20.02 9.33
CA CYS A 133 7.86 19.46 10.64
C CYS A 133 6.49 18.77 10.60
N THR A 134 6.36 17.60 11.24
CA THR A 134 5.10 16.83 11.27
C THR A 134 4.02 17.46 12.14
N ASP A 135 4.39 18.38 13.04
CA ASP A 135 3.50 19.09 13.97
C ASP A 135 3.11 20.51 13.49
N GLY A 136 3.47 20.87 12.26
CA GLY A 136 3.22 22.21 11.70
C GLY A 136 4.25 23.27 12.10
N GLY A 137 5.37 22.91 12.76
CA GLY A 137 6.55 23.77 12.84
C GLY A 137 6.59 24.75 14.02
N LYS A 138 6.13 24.31 15.21
CA LYS A 138 6.19 25.13 16.43
C LYS A 138 7.63 25.43 16.88
N ASP A 139 8.55 24.47 16.69
CA ASP A 139 9.99 24.65 16.86
C ASP A 139 10.74 23.95 15.71
N VAL A 140 11.13 24.73 14.70
CA VAL A 140 11.77 24.20 13.48
C VAL A 140 13.12 23.52 13.76
N ALA A 141 13.79 23.85 14.87
CA ALA A 141 15.11 23.30 15.18
C ALA A 141 15.02 21.88 15.77
N THR A 142 13.97 21.57 16.52
CA THR A 142 13.83 20.30 17.25
C THR A 142 12.61 19.47 16.84
N CYS A 143 11.75 20.00 15.97
CA CYS A 143 10.53 19.33 15.55
C CYS A 143 10.81 17.94 14.95
N ALA A 144 9.82 17.05 15.12
CA ALA A 144 9.82 15.78 14.44
C ALA A 144 9.67 15.98 12.92
N ARG A 145 10.51 15.28 12.16
CA ARG A 145 10.49 15.22 10.70
C ARG A 145 10.50 13.77 10.27
N ARG A 146 9.99 13.50 9.08
CA ARG A 146 10.06 12.16 8.48
C ARG A 146 11.51 11.79 8.24
N ALA A 147 11.97 10.75 8.92
CA ALA A 147 13.25 10.12 8.63
C ALA A 147 12.98 8.87 7.79
N PHE A 148 13.71 8.75 6.69
CA PHE A 148 13.72 7.60 5.81
C PHE A 148 15.03 6.86 6.02
N PHE A 149 14.97 5.54 6.14
CA PHE A 149 16.14 4.69 6.22
C PHE A 149 16.07 3.54 5.24
N SER A 150 17.24 3.09 4.83
CA SER A 150 17.41 1.97 3.92
C SER A 150 18.63 1.18 4.35
N VAL A 151 18.47 -0.12 4.57
CA VAL A 151 19.57 -1.01 4.96
C VAL A 151 19.57 -2.30 4.15
N ARG A 152 20.77 -2.77 3.85
CA ARG A 152 21.09 -4.03 3.19
C ARG A 152 21.77 -4.94 4.21
N LEU A 153 21.18 -6.11 4.44
CA LEU A 153 21.58 -7.05 5.48
C LEU A 153 22.27 -8.29 4.88
N PRO A 154 23.49 -8.62 5.32
CA PRO A 154 24.16 -9.87 4.95
C PRO A 154 23.61 -11.03 5.81
N VAL A 155 22.64 -11.77 5.28
CA VAL A 155 22.08 -12.95 5.95
C VAL A 155 22.86 -14.19 5.48
N GLU A 156 23.75 -14.70 6.34
CA GLU A 156 24.75 -15.71 5.97
C GLU A 156 24.14 -16.97 5.35
N VAL A 157 23.06 -17.49 5.93
CA VAL A 157 22.41 -18.71 5.42
C VAL A 157 21.84 -18.56 4.00
N LEU A 158 21.48 -17.34 3.57
CA LEU A 158 21.07 -17.08 2.18
C LEU A 158 22.29 -17.03 1.25
N HIS A 159 23.41 -16.52 1.74
CA HIS A 159 24.67 -16.49 1.00
C HIS A 159 25.23 -17.91 0.80
N GLU A 160 25.18 -18.76 1.85
CA GLU A 160 25.59 -20.16 1.81
C GLU A 160 24.85 -20.93 0.68
N ASP A 161 23.54 -20.76 0.52
CA ASP A 161 22.74 -21.40 -0.53
C ASP A 161 23.21 -21.03 -1.94
N VAL A 162 23.53 -19.75 -2.15
CA VAL A 162 23.99 -19.23 -3.45
C VAL A 162 25.36 -19.79 -3.80
N VAL A 163 26.25 -19.91 -2.80
CA VAL A 163 27.60 -20.46 -3.01
C VAL A 163 27.57 -21.98 -3.20
N ALA A 164 26.67 -22.68 -2.50
CA ALA A 164 26.61 -24.15 -2.51
C ALA A 164 26.07 -24.74 -3.83
N SER A 165 25.30 -23.98 -4.62
CA SER A 165 24.67 -24.47 -5.85
C SER A 165 25.02 -23.59 -7.06
N PRO A 166 25.38 -24.17 -8.22
CA PRO A 166 25.49 -23.42 -9.47
C PRO A 166 24.14 -22.92 -10.00
N HIS A 167 23.02 -23.45 -9.48
CA HIS A 167 21.66 -23.03 -9.82
C HIS A 167 20.84 -22.88 -8.53
N PRO A 168 21.07 -21.82 -7.73
CA PRO A 168 20.32 -21.61 -6.50
C PRO A 168 18.85 -21.33 -6.83
N ALA A 169 17.93 -21.99 -6.11
CA ALA A 169 16.52 -21.67 -6.20
C ALA A 169 16.30 -20.26 -5.62
N TRP A 170 15.83 -19.33 -6.45
CA TRP A 170 15.68 -17.93 -6.07
C TRP A 170 14.37 -17.31 -6.59
N PRO A 171 13.61 -16.59 -5.74
CA PRO A 171 13.80 -16.44 -4.29
C PRO A 171 13.72 -17.79 -3.54
N PRO A 172 14.29 -17.89 -2.33
CA PRO A 172 14.22 -19.10 -1.51
C PRO A 172 12.76 -19.50 -1.27
N ALA A 173 12.47 -20.80 -1.34
CA ALA A 173 11.12 -21.31 -1.14
C ALA A 173 10.54 -20.98 0.25
N ASP A 174 11.41 -20.79 1.24
CA ASP A 174 11.10 -20.42 2.61
C ASP A 174 11.17 -18.91 2.87
N MET A 175 11.14 -18.07 1.84
CA MET A 175 11.17 -16.60 1.98
C MET A 175 10.07 -16.07 2.92
N ASN A 176 8.90 -16.71 2.95
CA ASN A 176 7.80 -16.34 3.86
C ASN A 176 8.07 -16.67 5.34
N ARG A 177 9.17 -17.35 5.65
CA ARG A 177 9.62 -17.66 7.02
C ARG A 177 10.77 -16.77 7.49
N ILE A 178 11.22 -15.82 6.65
CA ILE A 178 12.19 -14.82 7.05
C ILE A 178 11.47 -13.83 7.95
N ASP A 179 11.74 -13.90 9.25
CA ASP A 179 11.22 -12.95 10.22
C ASP A 179 12.22 -11.81 10.38
N VAL A 180 11.76 -10.57 10.25
CA VAL A 180 12.58 -9.36 10.33
C VAL A 180 11.92 -8.35 11.24
N ARG A 181 12.63 -7.96 12.30
CA ARG A 181 12.25 -6.86 13.17
C ARG A 181 13.20 -5.69 12.97
N ALA A 182 12.64 -4.50 12.75
CA ALA A 182 13.39 -3.26 12.66
C ALA A 182 12.93 -2.31 13.76
N GLN A 183 13.90 -1.74 14.48
CA GLN A 183 13.66 -0.75 15.52
C GLN A 183 14.53 0.49 15.28
N TRP A 184 13.91 1.66 15.26
CA TRP A 184 14.62 2.93 15.25
C TRP A 184 14.70 3.45 16.68
N LEU A 185 15.92 3.68 17.18
CA LEU A 185 16.19 3.98 18.57
C LEU A 185 16.75 5.40 18.70
N ALA A 186 16.19 6.17 19.65
CA ALA A 186 16.76 7.43 20.11
C ALA A 186 17.98 7.18 21.03
N PRO A 187 18.79 8.20 21.33
CA PRO A 187 19.82 8.08 22.35
C PRO A 187 19.27 7.64 23.71
N GLY A 188 20.04 6.83 24.43
CA GLY A 188 19.69 6.19 25.69
C GLY A 188 18.88 4.90 25.52
N ASP A 189 18.27 4.47 26.63
CA ASP A 189 17.53 3.21 26.78
C ASP A 189 16.00 3.40 26.79
N GLY A 190 15.55 4.53 26.24
CA GLY A 190 14.13 4.83 26.11
C GLY A 190 13.39 3.91 25.12
N ALA A 191 12.08 4.11 25.01
CA ALA A 191 11.27 3.41 24.02
C ALA A 191 11.77 3.70 22.59
N PRO A 192 11.69 2.71 21.67
CA PRO A 192 11.99 2.94 20.26
C PRO A 192 11.12 4.06 19.67
N LEU A 193 11.71 4.89 18.81
CA LEU A 193 11.00 5.84 17.96
C LEU A 193 10.08 5.11 16.98
N PHE A 194 10.51 3.93 16.54
CA PHE A 194 9.72 3.02 15.72
C PHE A 194 10.09 1.58 16.06
N ASP A 195 9.10 0.68 16.05
CA ASP A 195 9.27 -0.76 16.22
C ASP A 195 8.31 -1.49 15.30
N SER A 196 8.83 -2.31 14.39
CA SER A 196 8.02 -3.08 13.45
C SER A 196 7.21 -4.20 14.11
N ALA A 197 7.51 -4.56 15.36
CA ALA A 197 6.72 -5.53 16.12
C ALA A 197 5.44 -4.93 16.73
N ARG A 198 5.24 -3.61 16.64
CA ARG A 198 4.04 -2.96 17.16
C ARG A 198 2.80 -3.33 16.34
N ALA A 199 1.65 -3.41 17.00
CA ALA A 199 0.38 -3.72 16.35
C ALA A 199 -0.09 -2.59 15.42
N GLY A 200 -1.06 -2.90 14.54
CA GLY A 200 -1.67 -1.93 13.64
C GLY A 200 -1.02 -1.82 12.26
N ALA A 201 -0.17 -2.78 11.88
CA ALA A 201 0.43 -2.83 10.55
C ALA A 201 -0.60 -3.23 9.47
N THR A 202 -0.99 -2.30 8.61
CA THR A 202 -1.91 -2.52 7.50
C THR A 202 -1.16 -2.65 6.17
N ALA A 203 -1.77 -3.36 5.21
CA ALA A 203 -1.35 -3.24 3.82
C ALA A 203 -1.57 -1.79 3.35
N PRO A 204 -0.72 -1.27 2.47
CA PRO A 204 -0.91 0.07 1.96
C PRO A 204 -2.16 0.08 1.10
N PHE A 205 -2.93 1.15 1.19
CA PHE A 205 -4.15 1.31 0.42
C PHE A 205 -3.82 1.22 -1.08
N SER A 206 -4.37 0.22 -1.76
CA SER A 206 -4.14 0.00 -3.19
C SER A 206 -5.24 0.66 -4.02
N LEU A 207 -4.94 1.01 -5.28
CA LEU A 207 -5.96 1.51 -6.21
C LEU A 207 -7.04 0.45 -6.51
N SER A 208 -6.75 -0.83 -6.32
CA SER A 208 -7.76 -1.89 -6.38
C SER A 208 -8.73 -1.83 -5.20
N ASP A 209 -8.29 -1.41 -4.01
CA ASP A 209 -9.18 -1.26 -2.86
C ASP A 209 -10.19 -0.12 -3.06
N LEU A 210 -9.84 0.91 -3.84
CA LEU A 210 -10.77 1.95 -4.31
C LEU A 210 -11.89 1.37 -5.16
N SER A 211 -11.60 0.42 -6.06
CA SER A 211 -12.62 -0.16 -6.94
C SER A 211 -13.75 -0.87 -6.17
N ALA A 212 -13.44 -1.41 -4.98
CA ALA A 212 -14.42 -2.05 -4.11
C ALA A 212 -15.26 -1.04 -3.30
N GLN A 213 -14.81 0.21 -3.19
CA GLN A 213 -15.56 1.30 -2.53
C GLN A 213 -16.45 2.07 -3.50
N LEU A 214 -16.19 1.98 -4.80
CA LEU A 214 -16.99 2.60 -5.83
C LEU A 214 -18.31 1.85 -6.05
N LEU A 215 -19.40 2.60 -6.14
CA LEU A 215 -20.70 2.08 -6.55
C LEU A 215 -20.68 1.67 -8.03
N PRO A 216 -21.58 0.76 -8.47
CA PRO A 216 -21.71 0.45 -9.88
C PRO A 216 -22.00 1.71 -10.70
N GLY A 217 -21.14 1.99 -11.69
CA GLY A 217 -21.24 3.21 -12.50
C GLY A 217 -20.33 4.34 -12.13
N GLU A 218 -19.82 4.35 -10.91
CA GLU A 218 -18.86 5.34 -10.48
C GLU A 218 -17.50 5.03 -11.09
N THR A 219 -16.80 6.09 -11.44
CA THR A 219 -15.43 5.98 -11.89
C THR A 219 -14.61 7.15 -11.35
N LEU A 220 -13.39 6.86 -10.95
CA LEU A 220 -12.42 7.84 -10.51
C LEU A 220 -11.29 7.96 -11.54
N GLN A 221 -10.93 9.19 -11.87
CA GLN A 221 -9.74 9.53 -12.65
C GLN A 221 -8.75 10.29 -11.77
N LEU A 222 -7.52 9.79 -11.70
CA LEU A 222 -6.43 10.45 -10.99
C LEU A 222 -5.53 11.17 -11.99
N ARG A 223 -5.26 12.45 -11.77
CA ARG A 223 -4.40 13.28 -12.63
C ARG A 223 -3.34 14.00 -11.80
N ARG A 224 -2.11 14.11 -12.32
CA ARG A 224 -1.08 14.92 -11.68
C ARG A 224 -1.23 16.39 -12.09
N ILE A 225 -1.13 17.30 -11.12
CA ILE A 225 -1.16 18.75 -11.36
C ILE A 225 0.29 19.25 -11.48
N ASP A 226 0.93 18.95 -12.60
CA ASP A 226 2.30 19.42 -12.91
C ASP A 226 2.39 20.25 -14.20
N GLY A 227 1.27 20.44 -14.90
CA GLY A 227 1.16 21.19 -16.15
C GLY A 227 1.86 20.54 -17.35
N ARG A 228 2.44 19.33 -17.21
CA ARG A 228 3.22 18.66 -18.26
C ARG A 228 2.44 17.53 -18.94
N THR A 229 1.52 16.89 -18.22
CA THR A 229 0.74 15.75 -18.73
C THR A 229 -0.75 15.95 -18.46
N SER A 230 -1.57 15.93 -19.52
CA SER A 230 -3.05 16.01 -19.39
C SER A 230 -3.72 14.63 -19.30
N ALA A 231 -3.00 13.55 -19.63
CA ALA A 231 -3.52 12.20 -19.56
C ALA A 231 -3.71 11.76 -18.09
N PRO A 232 -4.80 11.06 -17.75
CA PRO A 232 -5.02 10.54 -16.41
C PRO A 232 -3.95 9.48 -16.08
N LEU A 233 -3.37 9.57 -14.89
CA LEU A 233 -2.42 8.59 -14.35
C LEU A 233 -3.08 7.25 -14.09
N ALA A 234 -4.33 7.26 -13.67
CA ALA A 234 -5.13 6.06 -13.42
C ALA A 234 -6.61 6.35 -13.68
N THR A 235 -7.34 5.33 -14.12
CA THR A 235 -8.81 5.35 -14.24
C THR A 235 -9.35 4.09 -13.57
N ILE A 236 -10.20 4.25 -12.57
CA ILE A 236 -10.68 3.18 -11.68
C ILE A 236 -12.19 3.15 -11.77
N LYS A 237 -12.76 2.05 -12.26
CA LYS A 237 -14.21 1.87 -12.41
C LYS A 237 -14.75 1.01 -11.27
N GLY A 238 -15.93 1.35 -10.76
CA GLY A 238 -16.69 0.50 -9.85
C GLY A 238 -17.05 -0.83 -10.51
N ALA A 239 -17.12 -1.88 -9.69
CA ALA A 239 -17.45 -3.21 -10.19
C ALA A 239 -18.90 -3.24 -10.74
N PRO A 240 -19.14 -3.90 -11.89
CA PRO A 240 -20.51 -4.14 -12.33
C PRO A 240 -21.25 -5.02 -11.30
N PRO A 241 -22.57 -4.87 -11.16
CA PRO A 241 -23.32 -5.72 -10.24
C PRO A 241 -23.12 -7.20 -10.63
N PRO A 242 -22.97 -8.12 -9.66
CA PRO A 242 -22.81 -9.53 -9.95
C PRO A 242 -23.99 -10.02 -10.78
N ALA A 243 -23.71 -10.80 -11.84
CA ALA A 243 -24.75 -11.44 -12.62
C ALA A 243 -25.51 -12.42 -11.70
N GLU A 244 -26.77 -12.12 -11.39
CA GLU A 244 -27.58 -13.01 -10.55
C GLU A 244 -27.70 -14.39 -11.21
N PRO A 245 -27.60 -15.49 -10.44
CA PRO A 245 -27.88 -16.82 -10.95
C PRO A 245 -29.35 -16.86 -11.39
N ALA A 246 -29.59 -17.23 -12.65
CA ALA A 246 -30.93 -17.42 -13.18
C ALA A 246 -31.71 -18.33 -12.23
N SER A 247 -32.85 -17.85 -11.75
CA SER A 247 -33.74 -18.57 -10.86
C SER A 247 -34.10 -19.94 -11.47
N SER A 248 -33.60 -21.02 -10.87
CA SER A 248 -33.69 -22.39 -11.39
C SER A 248 -35.10 -22.98 -11.45
N TRP A 249 -36.11 -22.23 -10.98
CA TRP A 249 -37.50 -22.66 -10.92
C TRP A 249 -38.38 -22.09 -12.05
N MET A 250 -37.88 -21.15 -12.85
CA MET A 250 -38.62 -20.61 -14.00
C MET A 250 -38.09 -21.19 -15.33
N PRO A 251 -38.97 -21.60 -16.26
CA PRO A 251 -38.55 -21.90 -17.63
C PRO A 251 -37.89 -20.67 -18.26
N GLN A 252 -36.69 -20.85 -18.81
CA GLN A 252 -35.86 -19.79 -19.40
C GLN A 252 -36.64 -18.88 -20.38
N ALA A 253 -37.56 -19.46 -21.14
CA ALA A 253 -38.40 -18.76 -22.10
C ALA A 253 -39.31 -17.67 -21.48
N VAL A 254 -39.78 -17.87 -20.24
CA VAL A 254 -40.63 -16.88 -19.54
C VAL A 254 -39.80 -15.69 -19.07
N ASN A 255 -38.59 -15.96 -18.59
CA ASN A 255 -37.66 -14.93 -18.13
C ASN A 255 -37.18 -14.06 -19.30
N ASP A 256 -36.90 -14.67 -20.45
CA ASP A 256 -36.53 -13.96 -21.68
C ASP A 256 -37.68 -13.07 -22.18
N PHE A 257 -38.91 -13.60 -22.26
CA PHE A 257 -40.07 -12.83 -22.73
C PHE A 257 -40.35 -11.60 -21.85
N LEU A 258 -40.34 -11.76 -20.53
CA LEU A 258 -40.50 -10.66 -19.58
C LEU A 258 -39.35 -9.65 -19.69
N GLY A 259 -38.12 -10.13 -19.83
CA GLY A 259 -36.95 -9.27 -20.04
C GLY A 259 -37.00 -8.46 -21.35
N TYR A 260 -37.63 -8.98 -22.41
CA TYR A 260 -37.87 -8.24 -23.65
C TYR A 260 -38.99 -7.21 -23.50
N ALA A 261 -40.10 -7.58 -22.85
CA ALA A 261 -41.23 -6.69 -22.64
C ALA A 261 -40.86 -5.46 -21.76
N VAL A 262 -40.13 -5.69 -20.67
CA VAL A 262 -39.65 -4.62 -19.77
C VAL A 262 -38.66 -3.70 -20.49
N ARG A 263 -37.73 -4.23 -21.29
CA ARG A 263 -36.81 -3.41 -22.12
C ARG A 263 -37.55 -2.60 -23.18
N GLY A 264 -38.62 -3.14 -23.76
CA GLY A 264 -39.47 -2.42 -24.69
C GLY A 264 -40.24 -1.27 -24.04
N LEU A 265 -40.69 -1.46 -22.80
CA LEU A 265 -41.40 -0.46 -22.00
C LEU A 265 -40.47 0.65 -21.51
N LEU A 266 -39.27 0.30 -21.03
CA LEU A 266 -38.22 1.25 -20.63
C LEU A 266 -37.81 2.19 -21.78
N ARG A 267 -37.81 1.71 -23.03
CA ARG A 267 -37.51 2.53 -24.22
C ARG A 267 -38.61 3.51 -24.61
N ARG A 268 -39.83 3.37 -24.05
CA ARG A 268 -40.99 4.20 -24.40
C ARG A 268 -41.38 5.21 -23.32
N LEU A 269 -40.72 5.17 -22.16
CA LEU A 269 -40.91 6.18 -21.13
C LEU A 269 -40.11 7.44 -21.52
N PRO A 270 -40.77 8.59 -21.75
CA PRO A 270 -40.09 9.85 -21.93
C PRO A 270 -39.59 10.29 -20.55
N ILE A 271 -38.34 9.97 -20.25
CA ILE A 271 -37.63 10.57 -19.11
C ILE A 271 -37.04 11.86 -19.68
N GLU A 272 -37.45 13.00 -19.14
CA GLU A 272 -36.81 14.27 -19.44
C GLU A 272 -35.34 14.17 -18.97
N ASP A 273 -34.41 14.18 -19.92
CA ASP A 273 -32.95 14.15 -19.70
C ASP A 273 -32.54 15.44 -18.96
N GLU A 274 -32.66 15.46 -17.63
CA GLU A 274 -31.73 16.22 -16.80
C GLU A 274 -30.57 15.32 -16.41
N ASP A 275 -29.79 14.90 -17.42
CA ASP A 275 -28.46 14.30 -17.26
C ASP A 275 -27.53 15.41 -16.69
N VAL A 276 -27.64 15.75 -15.40
CA VAL A 276 -26.60 16.52 -14.70
C VAL A 276 -25.55 15.49 -14.28
N PRO A 277 -24.37 15.44 -14.94
CA PRO A 277 -23.34 14.48 -14.55
C PRO A 277 -22.94 14.77 -13.11
N ILE A 278 -23.05 13.76 -12.24
CA ILE A 278 -22.55 13.85 -10.86
C ILE A 278 -21.03 13.80 -10.96
N GLU A 279 -20.44 14.99 -11.01
CA GLU A 279 -19.01 15.21 -11.05
C GLU A 279 -18.55 15.82 -9.73
N ASP A 280 -17.48 15.27 -9.17
CA ASP A 280 -16.80 15.84 -8.01
C ASP A 280 -15.30 15.92 -8.29
N THR A 281 -14.68 17.01 -7.84
CA THR A 281 -13.24 17.23 -8.04
C THR A 281 -12.59 17.62 -6.73
N GLU A 282 -11.64 16.80 -6.29
CA GLU A 282 -10.85 17.07 -5.10
C GLU A 282 -9.35 17.18 -5.44
N THR A 283 -8.65 18.07 -4.75
CA THR A 283 -7.20 18.24 -4.89
C THR A 283 -6.47 17.73 -3.67
N ILE A 284 -5.62 16.72 -3.85
CA ILE A 284 -4.82 16.11 -2.79
C ILE A 284 -3.36 16.55 -2.93
N ARG A 285 -2.78 17.09 -1.86
CA ARG A 285 -1.36 17.46 -1.79
C ARG A 285 -0.59 16.40 -1.02
N THR A 286 0.45 15.87 -1.63
CA THR A 286 1.34 14.85 -1.02
C THR A 286 2.79 15.31 -1.07
N ALA A 287 3.69 14.61 -0.37
CA ALA A 287 5.13 14.85 -0.47
C ALA A 287 5.67 14.63 -1.91
N ALA A 288 5.01 13.80 -2.72
CA ALA A 288 5.38 13.50 -4.10
C ALA A 288 4.81 14.50 -5.14
N GLY A 289 3.98 15.46 -4.71
CA GLY A 289 3.36 16.46 -5.56
C GLY A 289 1.85 16.64 -5.32
N SER A 290 1.24 17.50 -6.13
CA SER A 290 -0.21 17.78 -6.12
C SER A 290 -0.94 16.94 -7.16
N TYR A 291 -2.06 16.35 -6.76
CA TYR A 291 -2.88 15.48 -7.60
C TYR A 291 -4.33 15.96 -7.57
N GLU A 292 -5.02 15.80 -8.69
CA GLU A 292 -6.44 16.06 -8.86
C GLU A 292 -7.16 14.73 -9.02
N LEU A 293 -8.22 14.54 -8.24
CA LEU A 293 -9.10 13.39 -8.29
C LEU A 293 -10.42 13.85 -8.89
N HIS A 294 -10.81 13.26 -10.01
CA HIS A 294 -12.08 13.50 -10.69
C HIS A 294 -12.98 12.28 -10.55
N GLY A 295 -14.09 12.43 -9.83
CA GLY A 295 -15.16 11.43 -9.75
C GLY A 295 -16.26 11.71 -10.76
N TYR A 296 -16.72 10.66 -11.42
CA TYR A 296 -17.89 10.71 -12.31
C TYR A 296 -18.83 9.54 -12.01
N GLY A 297 -20.11 9.85 -11.82
CA GLY A 297 -21.18 8.86 -11.67
C GLY A 297 -22.01 8.73 -12.95
N ASP A 298 -22.16 7.52 -13.49
CA ASP A 298 -23.08 7.23 -14.60
C ASP A 298 -24.43 6.70 -14.07
N GLU A 299 -25.42 7.58 -14.00
CA GLU A 299 -26.79 7.25 -13.54
C GLU A 299 -27.44 6.11 -14.35
N ARG A 300 -27.02 5.89 -15.60
CA ARG A 300 -27.60 4.81 -16.45
C ARG A 300 -27.28 3.42 -15.90
N SER A 301 -26.18 3.26 -15.18
CA SER A 301 -25.80 2.00 -14.56
C SER A 301 -26.52 1.76 -13.23
N ALA A 302 -26.76 2.80 -12.44
CA ALA A 302 -27.64 2.78 -11.27
C ALA A 302 -29.09 2.45 -11.68
N ASN A 303 -29.56 3.04 -12.78
CA ASN A 303 -30.86 2.74 -13.38
C ASN A 303 -30.97 1.28 -13.89
N ARG A 304 -29.89 0.65 -14.33
CA ARG A 304 -29.90 -0.81 -14.66
C ARG A 304 -30.05 -1.68 -13.41
N ALA A 305 -29.40 -1.33 -12.31
CA ALA A 305 -29.57 -2.04 -11.04
C ALA A 305 -31.00 -1.87 -10.49
N LEU A 306 -31.57 -0.66 -10.58
CA LEU A 306 -32.97 -0.41 -10.24
C LEU A 306 -33.95 -1.16 -11.17
N ALA A 307 -33.66 -1.25 -12.48
CA ALA A 307 -34.48 -2.01 -13.43
C ALA A 307 -34.48 -3.52 -13.13
N GLN A 308 -33.39 -4.08 -12.60
CA GLN A 308 -33.34 -5.47 -12.14
C GLN A 308 -34.29 -5.70 -10.96
N VAL A 309 -34.36 -4.77 -10.01
CA VAL A 309 -35.32 -4.84 -8.88
C VAL A 309 -36.77 -4.65 -9.35
N ALA A 310 -37.01 -3.74 -10.31
CA ALA A 310 -38.33 -3.49 -10.87
C ALA A 310 -38.94 -4.73 -11.54
N THR A 311 -38.11 -5.59 -12.14
CA THR A 311 -38.55 -6.84 -12.77
C THR A 311 -39.21 -7.79 -11.76
N ARG A 312 -38.75 -7.78 -10.50
CA ARG A 312 -39.28 -8.62 -9.41
C ARG A 312 -40.65 -8.14 -8.91
N VAL A 313 -40.86 -6.83 -8.84
CA VAL A 313 -42.14 -6.20 -8.43
C VAL A 313 -43.19 -6.32 -9.54
N SER A 314 -42.75 -6.21 -10.80
CA SER A 314 -43.61 -6.30 -11.97
C SER A 314 -44.41 -7.61 -12.03
N TRP A 315 -43.81 -8.73 -11.59
CA TRP A 315 -44.51 -10.02 -11.54
C TRP A 315 -45.65 -10.07 -10.50
N PHE A 316 -45.48 -9.44 -9.34
CA PHE A 316 -46.56 -9.36 -8.35
C PHE A 316 -47.76 -8.58 -8.90
N VAL A 317 -47.50 -7.52 -9.66
CA VAL A 317 -48.55 -6.73 -10.32
C VAL A 317 -49.25 -7.58 -11.39
N VAL A 318 -48.51 -8.31 -12.23
CA VAL A 318 -49.09 -9.20 -13.23
C VAL A 318 -49.94 -10.31 -12.58
N ALA A 319 -49.43 -10.96 -11.53
CA ALA A 319 -50.17 -11.98 -10.80
C ALA A 319 -51.46 -11.45 -10.16
N MET A 320 -51.40 -10.24 -9.60
CA MET A 320 -52.58 -9.56 -9.03
C MET A 320 -53.62 -9.23 -10.10
N LEU A 321 -53.19 -8.75 -11.28
CA LEU A 321 -54.09 -8.46 -12.41
C LEU A 321 -54.74 -9.73 -12.97
N VAL A 322 -54.00 -10.84 -13.05
CA VAL A 322 -54.55 -12.15 -13.48
C VAL A 322 -55.57 -12.66 -12.47
N ALA A 323 -55.29 -12.55 -11.17
CA ALA A 323 -56.25 -12.93 -10.13
C ALA A 323 -57.55 -12.10 -10.20
N LEU A 324 -57.43 -10.80 -10.44
CA LEU A 324 -58.57 -9.91 -10.67
C LEU A 324 -59.40 -10.30 -11.89
N ALA A 325 -58.75 -10.60 -13.02
CA ALA A 325 -59.42 -11.02 -14.24
C ALA A 325 -60.14 -12.37 -14.06
N LEU A 326 -59.52 -13.33 -13.35
CA LEU A 326 -60.15 -14.62 -13.03
C LEU A 326 -61.36 -14.44 -12.11
N ALA A 327 -61.26 -13.60 -11.09
CA ALA A 327 -62.38 -13.30 -10.19
C ALA A 327 -63.54 -12.66 -10.96
N TRP A 328 -63.25 -11.70 -11.84
CA TRP A 328 -64.26 -11.05 -12.66
C TRP A 328 -64.93 -12.01 -13.65
N GLY A 329 -64.13 -12.85 -14.34
CA GLY A 329 -64.65 -13.88 -15.23
C GLY A 329 -65.54 -14.91 -14.52
N ALA A 330 -65.23 -15.25 -13.27
CA ALA A 330 -66.08 -16.15 -12.48
C ALA A 330 -67.46 -15.53 -12.21
N ILE A 331 -67.50 -14.24 -11.87
CA ILE A 331 -68.73 -13.48 -11.60
C ILE A 331 -69.60 -13.39 -12.86
N GLU A 332 -69.01 -13.16 -14.02
CA GLU A 332 -69.78 -12.99 -15.27
C GLU A 332 -70.24 -14.31 -15.88
N SER A 333 -69.63 -15.43 -15.47
CA SER A 333 -70.02 -16.78 -15.89
C SER A 333 -71.13 -17.42 -15.04
N THR A 334 -71.55 -16.77 -13.95
CA THR A 334 -72.67 -17.15 -13.07
C THR A 334 -73.89 -16.29 -13.29
#